data_AF-A0A097CT08-F1
#
_entry.id   AF-A0A097CT08-F1
#
_cell.length_a   1.000
_cell.length_b   1.000
_cell.length_c   1.000
_cell.angle_alpha   90.00
_cell.angle_beta   90.00
_cell.angle_gamma   90.00
#
_symmetry.space_group_name_H-M   'P 1'
#
loop_
_entity.id
_entity.type
_entity.pdbx_description
1 polymer ?
#
loop_
_entity_poly.entity_id
_entity_poly.type
_entity_poly.pdbx_seq_one_letter_code
_entity_poly.pdbx_strand_id
1 'polypeptide(L)'
;MSTDGGSGLPASVAADVAAVAGVRESADLVRARTTVTDPIPPPRVRGRPTVVPPLAVTGARGAAVATLVDLGAAGPPVSRLTDGQIAVAAELAEAYDWPVGTRLTVRDAAGVQSLEVVATYSPEAQVMLGDALVSPATIRAIDPVAFVSAVLIAGPGPVADGLREAVADVPTARIDPPRAYLTGPGGGLVFDPMLLYVFLGVAIVTALFGVATTLSLSVAERTREFGVLGAVGAAERQIQALVRWEAATVVVLGTGLGVTTALGVVRLAQVVTDSDLIAARLPGYALPVIVLGAVAVTLLASVLPGRRAARVPVLLAVHRE
;
A
#
# COMPACT_ATOMS: atom_id res chain seq x y z
N MET A 1 -16.86 7.02 2.48
CA MET A 1 -17.28 7.70 1.24
C MET A 1 -16.31 8.83 0.95
N SER A 2 -15.85 9.01 -0.30
CA SER A 2 -14.80 9.96 -0.68
C SER A 2 -15.02 10.54 -2.09
N THR A 3 -14.16 11.45 -2.56
CA THR A 3 -14.24 12.06 -3.91
C THR A 3 -13.06 11.70 -4.80
N ASP A 4 -13.31 11.59 -6.11
CA ASP A 4 -12.24 11.55 -7.11
C ASP A 4 -11.42 12.84 -7.12
N GLY A 5 -10.09 12.72 -7.16
CA GLY A 5 -9.18 13.85 -7.48
C GLY A 5 -9.04 14.94 -6.41
N GLY A 6 -9.53 14.72 -5.18
CA GLY A 6 -9.37 15.67 -4.07
C GLY A 6 -10.24 16.93 -4.18
N SER A 7 -11.21 16.98 -5.10
CA SER A 7 -12.27 17.99 -5.10
C SER A 7 -13.28 17.63 -4.01
N GLY A 8 -13.13 18.19 -2.81
CA GLY A 8 -13.94 17.83 -1.65
C GLY A 8 -15.44 17.70 -1.84
N LEU A 9 -16.07 17.00 -0.91
CA LEU A 9 -17.52 16.90 -0.80
C LEU A 9 -18.10 18.24 -0.32
N PRO A 10 -19.22 18.69 -0.92
CA PRO A 10 -20.02 19.77 -0.36
C PRO A 10 -20.46 19.45 1.08
N ALA A 11 -20.52 20.48 1.94
CA ALA A 11 -20.93 20.29 3.33
C ALA A 11 -22.37 19.77 3.50
N SER A 12 -23.24 19.93 2.49
CA SER A 12 -24.60 19.40 2.48
C SER A 12 -24.62 17.87 2.43
N VAL A 13 -23.67 17.26 1.72
CA VAL A 13 -23.61 15.80 1.51
C VAL A 13 -23.55 15.04 2.83
N ALA A 14 -22.82 15.56 3.81
CA ALA A 14 -22.74 14.98 5.15
C ALA A 14 -24.11 14.88 5.83
N ALA A 15 -24.93 15.94 5.72
CA ALA A 15 -26.26 15.98 6.29
C ALA A 15 -27.23 15.05 5.56
N ASP A 16 -27.15 15.01 4.22
CA ASP A 16 -27.98 14.16 3.37
C ASP A 16 -27.68 12.68 3.63
N VAL A 17 -26.40 12.32 3.77
CA VAL A 17 -25.93 10.98 4.13
C VAL A 17 -26.40 10.57 5.53
N ALA A 18 -26.32 11.47 6.52
CA ALA A 18 -26.79 11.19 7.88
C ALA A 18 -28.31 10.94 7.95
N ALA A 19 -29.09 11.51 7.01
CA ALA A 19 -30.54 11.35 6.93
C ALA A 19 -30.98 10.02 6.27
N VAL A 20 -30.06 9.26 5.66
CA VAL A 20 -30.39 8.00 4.99
C VAL A 20 -30.83 6.93 6.00
N ALA A 21 -31.99 6.31 5.74
CA ALA A 21 -32.51 5.24 6.58
C ALA A 21 -31.53 4.07 6.70
N GLY A 22 -31.17 3.72 7.94
CA GLY A 22 -30.22 2.64 8.25
C GLY A 22 -28.79 3.10 8.55
N VAL A 23 -28.47 4.39 8.34
CA VAL A 23 -27.25 4.99 8.90
C VAL A 23 -27.43 5.13 10.41
N ARG A 24 -26.58 4.44 11.17
CA ARG A 24 -26.56 4.52 12.64
C ARG A 24 -25.73 5.69 13.12
N GLU A 25 -24.64 5.95 12.41
CA GLU A 25 -23.67 6.98 12.79
C GLU A 25 -22.87 7.43 11.57
N SER A 26 -22.51 8.71 11.54
CA SER A 26 -21.63 9.29 10.53
C SER A 26 -20.65 10.29 11.13
N ALA A 27 -19.46 10.36 10.54
CA ALA A 27 -18.45 11.35 10.89
C ALA A 27 -17.83 11.98 9.64
N ASP A 28 -17.86 13.31 9.59
CA ASP A 28 -17.25 14.09 8.53
C ASP A 28 -15.77 14.27 8.81
N LEU A 29 -14.93 13.94 7.84
CA LEU A 29 -13.49 14.13 7.90
C LEU A 29 -13.12 15.32 7.01
N VAL A 30 -12.80 16.45 7.64
CA VAL A 30 -12.29 17.66 6.97
C VAL A 30 -10.78 17.65 7.11
N ARG A 31 -10.02 17.87 6.02
CA ARG A 31 -8.56 17.85 6.08
C ARG A 31 -7.97 19.22 5.79
N ALA A 32 -6.94 19.57 6.57
CA ALA A 32 -6.10 20.74 6.37
C ALA A 32 -4.63 20.39 6.60
N ARG A 33 -3.74 21.34 6.32
CA ARG A 33 -2.32 21.24 6.66
C ARG A 33 -1.93 22.39 7.58
N THR A 34 -1.15 22.08 8.61
CA THR A 34 -0.59 23.10 9.51
C THR A 34 0.85 22.77 9.86
N THR A 35 1.64 23.75 10.29
CA THR A 35 3.03 23.52 10.66
C THR A 35 3.21 23.76 12.15
N VAL A 36 3.80 22.81 12.87
CA VAL A 36 4.16 22.99 14.28
C VAL A 36 5.40 23.88 14.36
N THR A 37 5.30 24.98 15.11
CA THR A 37 6.39 25.94 15.33
C THR A 37 7.02 25.85 16.71
N ASP A 38 6.30 25.32 17.70
CA ASP A 38 6.75 25.14 19.08
C ASP A 38 6.05 23.92 19.72
N PRO A 39 6.72 23.05 20.50
CA PRO A 39 8.16 23.04 20.77
C PRO A 39 8.96 22.79 19.50
N ILE A 40 10.16 23.40 19.41
CA ILE A 40 11.07 23.14 18.30
C ILE A 40 11.41 21.65 18.34
N PRO A 41 11.09 20.88 17.29
CA PRO A 41 11.34 19.46 17.30
C PRO A 41 12.84 19.17 17.38
N PRO A 42 13.24 18.00 17.92
CA PRO A 42 14.65 17.67 18.14
C PRO A 42 15.44 17.84 16.84
N PRO A 43 16.70 18.27 16.87
CA PRO A 43 17.48 18.58 15.65
C PRO A 43 17.76 17.34 14.79
N ARG A 44 17.62 16.15 15.38
CA ARG A 44 17.64 14.88 14.66
C ARG A 44 16.51 13.97 15.13
N VAL A 45 15.79 13.41 14.17
CA VAL A 45 14.83 12.31 14.38
C VAL A 45 15.41 11.07 13.71
N ARG A 46 15.59 9.99 14.47
CA ARG A 46 16.16 8.71 13.98
C ARG A 46 17.48 8.89 13.19
N GLY A 47 18.36 9.78 13.66
CA GLY A 47 19.69 10.02 13.09
C GLY A 47 19.75 10.92 11.84
N ARG A 48 18.61 11.39 11.32
CA ARG A 48 18.54 12.33 10.18
C ARG A 48 18.26 13.76 10.65
N PRO A 49 18.73 14.80 9.93
CA PRO A 49 18.34 16.18 10.22
C PRO A 49 16.82 16.31 10.20
N THR A 50 16.28 16.96 11.21
CA THR A 50 14.84 17.13 11.32
C THR A 50 14.34 18.15 10.32
N VAL A 51 13.47 17.69 9.44
CA VAL A 51 12.61 18.53 8.60
C VAL A 51 11.23 18.39 9.20
N VAL A 52 10.62 19.49 9.64
CA VAL A 52 9.23 19.47 10.15
C VAL A 52 8.32 19.51 8.93
N PRO A 53 7.71 18.39 8.50
CA PRO A 53 6.73 18.46 7.45
C PRO A 53 5.48 19.21 7.96
N PRO A 54 4.72 19.85 7.07
CA PRO A 54 3.37 20.28 7.43
C PRO A 54 2.57 19.05 7.87
N LEU A 55 2.00 19.12 9.06
CA LEU A 55 1.15 18.12 9.68
C LEU A 55 -0.17 18.01 8.92
N ALA A 56 -0.55 16.81 8.51
CA ALA A 56 -1.89 16.56 7.97
C ALA A 56 -2.89 16.45 9.13
N VAL A 57 -3.73 17.46 9.29
CA VAL A 57 -4.71 17.52 10.38
C VAL A 57 -6.09 17.20 9.84
N THR A 58 -6.79 16.29 10.52
CA THR A 58 -8.19 15.97 10.24
C THR A 58 -9.07 16.57 11.32
N GLY A 59 -10.10 17.32 10.93
CA GLY A 59 -11.17 17.76 11.81
C GLY A 59 -12.36 16.83 11.73
N ALA A 60 -12.79 16.31 12.87
CA ALA A 60 -13.98 15.47 12.98
C ALA A 60 -14.56 15.51 14.40
N ARG A 61 -15.82 15.10 14.57
CA ARG A 61 -16.39 14.92 15.91
C ARG A 61 -15.76 13.71 16.57
N GLY A 62 -14.95 13.93 17.60
CA GLY A 62 -14.21 12.88 18.30
C GLY A 62 -15.09 11.72 18.79
N ALA A 63 -16.28 12.02 19.32
CA ALA A 63 -17.26 11.01 19.74
C ALA A 63 -17.66 10.05 18.60
N ALA A 64 -17.92 10.60 17.40
CA ALA A 64 -18.30 9.81 16.23
C ALA A 64 -17.12 9.07 15.59
N VAL A 65 -15.89 9.59 15.75
CA VAL A 65 -14.70 8.86 15.29
C VAL A 65 -14.39 7.68 16.22
N ALA A 66 -14.54 7.85 17.53
CA ALA A 66 -14.24 6.82 18.52
C ALA A 66 -15.17 5.59 18.44
N THR A 67 -16.34 5.73 17.83
CA THR A 67 -17.30 4.65 17.56
C THR A 67 -17.08 4.01 16.19
N LEU A 68 -16.62 4.78 15.20
CA LEU A 68 -16.42 4.33 13.81
C LEU A 68 -15.03 3.74 13.54
N VAL A 69 -14.03 4.13 14.33
CA VAL A 69 -12.63 3.70 14.19
C VAL A 69 -12.17 3.06 15.49
N ASP A 70 -11.48 1.93 15.40
CA ASP A 70 -10.83 1.33 16.57
C ASP A 70 -9.62 2.19 16.96
N LEU A 71 -9.77 2.93 18.05
CA LEU A 71 -8.75 3.80 18.61
C LEU A 71 -8.03 3.19 19.83
N GLY A 72 -8.41 1.98 20.25
CA GLY A 72 -7.90 1.35 21.47
C GLY A 72 -7.96 2.28 22.68
N ALA A 73 -6.83 2.45 23.36
CA ALA A 73 -6.71 3.31 24.56
C ALA A 73 -6.94 4.81 24.28
N ALA A 74 -6.82 5.24 23.02
CA ALA A 74 -7.06 6.63 22.61
C ALA A 74 -8.56 6.95 22.47
N GLY A 75 -9.45 5.94 22.41
CA GLY A 75 -10.88 6.13 22.23
C GLY A 75 -11.53 7.05 23.27
N PRO A 76 -11.39 6.78 24.59
CA PRO A 76 -12.00 7.61 25.62
C PRO A 76 -11.57 9.10 25.61
N PRO A 77 -10.27 9.46 25.48
CA PRO A 77 -9.89 10.87 25.39
C PRO A 77 -10.30 11.50 24.04
N VAL A 78 -10.19 10.77 22.92
CA VAL A 78 -10.65 11.28 21.60
C VAL A 78 -12.15 11.53 21.59
N SER A 79 -12.96 10.68 22.23
CA SER A 79 -14.42 10.87 22.30
C SER A 79 -14.85 12.19 22.97
N ARG A 80 -13.98 12.75 23.83
CA ARG A 80 -14.19 13.98 24.59
C ARG A 80 -13.37 15.15 24.08
N LEU A 81 -12.77 15.03 22.89
CA LEU A 81 -11.90 16.05 22.31
C LEU A 81 -12.67 17.36 22.08
N THR A 82 -12.21 18.45 22.69
CA THR A 82 -12.80 19.78 22.59
C THR A 82 -11.97 20.73 21.72
N ASP A 83 -12.44 21.96 21.59
CA ASP A 83 -11.69 23.03 20.92
C ASP A 83 -10.38 23.33 21.67
N GLY A 84 -9.30 23.61 20.93
CA GLY A 84 -7.98 23.83 21.52
C GLY A 84 -7.24 22.54 21.93
N GLN A 85 -7.79 21.36 21.64
CA GLN A 85 -7.15 20.07 21.89
C GLN A 85 -6.82 19.36 20.58
N ILE A 86 -5.79 18.52 20.62
CA ILE A 86 -5.31 17.73 19.49
C ILE A 86 -5.00 16.30 19.95
N ALA A 87 -5.38 15.32 19.15
CA ALA A 87 -4.91 13.95 19.27
C ALA A 87 -3.91 13.69 18.14
N VAL A 88 -2.79 13.04 18.42
CA VAL A 88 -1.66 12.90 17.49
C VAL A 88 -1.36 11.43 17.24
N ALA A 89 -0.86 11.08 16.06
CA ALA A 89 -0.38 9.73 15.81
C ALA A 89 0.76 9.35 16.79
N ALA A 90 0.71 8.14 17.36
CA ALA A 90 1.67 7.71 18.38
C ALA A 90 3.14 7.75 17.89
N GLU A 91 3.40 7.30 16.65
CA GLU A 91 4.74 7.35 16.06
C GLU A 91 5.28 8.78 15.95
N LEU A 92 4.40 9.74 15.64
CA LEU A 92 4.75 11.14 15.52
C LEU A 92 5.04 11.75 16.89
N ALA A 93 4.16 11.48 17.85
CA ALA A 93 4.32 11.94 19.23
C ALA A 93 5.64 11.42 19.83
N GLU A 94 6.00 10.17 19.57
CA GLU A 94 7.27 9.59 20.03
C GLU A 94 8.48 10.19 19.28
N ALA A 95 8.39 10.30 17.94
CA ALA A 95 9.48 10.82 17.12
C ALA A 95 9.85 12.28 17.46
N TYR A 96 8.86 13.09 17.85
CA TYR A 96 9.03 14.51 18.13
C TYR A 96 8.98 14.87 19.62
N ASP A 97 8.92 13.88 20.50
CA ASP A 97 8.84 14.05 21.96
C ASP A 97 7.65 14.93 22.39
N TRP A 98 6.47 14.60 21.88
CA TRP A 98 5.19 15.24 22.19
C TRP A 98 4.30 14.31 23.04
N PRO A 99 4.62 14.08 24.32
CA PRO A 99 3.76 13.31 25.19
C PRO A 99 2.40 13.98 25.40
N VAL A 100 1.43 13.21 25.91
CA VAL A 100 0.14 13.76 26.34
C VAL A 100 0.36 14.85 27.39
N GLY A 101 -0.29 16.00 27.22
CA GLY A 101 -0.14 17.22 28.01
C GLY A 101 0.76 18.28 27.36
N THR A 102 1.50 17.94 26.29
CA THR A 102 2.33 18.91 25.55
C THR A 102 1.44 19.93 24.84
N ARG A 103 1.82 21.21 24.91
CA ARG A 103 1.19 22.25 24.08
C ARG A 103 1.98 22.44 22.79
N LEU A 104 1.31 22.23 21.68
CA LEU A 104 1.80 22.49 20.35
C LEU A 104 1.33 23.87 19.90
N THR A 105 2.25 24.71 19.46
CA THR A 105 1.92 25.93 18.73
C THR A 105 1.96 25.61 17.25
N VAL A 106 0.82 25.70 16.60
CA VAL A 106 0.66 25.46 15.17
C VAL A 106 0.49 26.79 14.43
N ARG A 107 1.08 26.89 13.25
CA ARG A 107 0.93 28.03 12.34
C ARG A 107 0.33 27.55 11.03
N ASP A 108 -0.74 28.21 10.64
CA ASP A 108 -1.50 27.97 9.43
C ASP A 108 -1.73 29.28 8.65
N ALA A 109 -2.62 29.23 7.66
CA ALA A 109 -2.97 30.39 6.84
C ALA A 109 -3.83 31.43 7.61
N ALA A 110 -4.53 31.02 8.66
CA ALA A 110 -5.41 31.86 9.47
C ALA A 110 -4.68 32.52 10.66
N GLY A 111 -3.56 31.94 11.12
CA GLY A 111 -2.72 32.53 12.16
C GLY A 111 -1.91 31.51 12.95
N VAL A 112 -1.73 31.81 14.24
CA VAL A 112 -1.01 30.95 15.19
C VAL A 112 -2.00 30.51 16.26
N GLN A 113 -2.04 29.21 16.54
CA GLN A 113 -2.93 28.61 17.52
C GLN A 113 -2.14 27.70 18.46
N SER A 114 -2.57 27.62 19.72
CA SER A 114 -2.00 26.69 20.70
C SER A 114 -2.98 25.56 20.96
N LEU A 115 -2.51 24.32 20.79
CA LEU A 115 -3.28 23.10 20.92
C LEU A 115 -2.64 22.17 21.95
N GLU A 116 -3.41 21.58 22.85
CA GLU A 116 -2.92 20.63 23.85
C GLU A 116 -3.07 19.18 23.35
N VAL A 117 -1.99 18.40 23.41
CA VAL A 117 -2.01 16.97 23.07
C VAL A 117 -2.75 16.20 24.16
N VAL A 118 -3.95 15.71 23.88
CA VAL A 118 -4.78 15.00 24.88
C VAL A 118 -4.81 13.49 24.69
N ALA A 119 -4.39 13.01 23.52
CA ALA A 119 -4.36 11.59 23.19
C ALA A 119 -3.34 11.29 22.10
N THR A 120 -2.85 10.05 22.11
CA THR A 120 -2.10 9.48 20.98
C THR A 120 -2.81 8.24 20.46
N TYR A 121 -2.97 8.11 19.15
CA TYR A 121 -3.67 6.98 18.52
C TYR A 121 -2.74 6.09 17.70
N SER A 122 -3.19 4.85 17.44
CA SER A 122 -2.37 3.82 16.82
C SER A 122 -2.04 4.12 15.34
N PRO A 123 -0.99 3.51 14.78
CA PRO A 123 -0.62 3.68 13.38
C PRO A 123 -1.74 3.25 12.41
N GLU A 124 -2.56 2.26 12.75
CA GLU A 124 -3.71 1.84 11.93
C GLU A 124 -4.76 2.96 11.84
N ALA A 125 -5.03 3.64 12.96
CA ALA A 125 -5.92 4.79 13.00
C ALA A 125 -5.33 5.99 12.24
N GLN A 126 -3.99 6.16 12.26
CA GLN A 126 -3.30 7.20 11.48
C GLN A 126 -3.55 7.08 9.97
N VAL A 127 -3.62 5.86 9.42
CA VAL A 127 -3.93 5.68 7.99
C VAL A 127 -5.30 6.26 7.62
N MET A 128 -6.27 6.22 8.55
CA MET A 128 -7.60 6.78 8.35
C MET A 128 -7.66 8.27 8.65
N LEU A 129 -7.12 8.67 9.81
CA LEU A 129 -7.31 9.98 10.42
C LEU A 129 -6.19 10.98 10.09
N GLY A 130 -5.11 10.57 9.43
CA GLY A 130 -3.96 11.42 9.19
C GLY A 130 -3.08 11.57 10.44
N ASP A 131 -2.22 12.57 10.45
CA ASP A 131 -1.17 12.74 11.47
C ASP A 131 -1.70 13.29 12.79
N ALA A 132 -2.78 14.07 12.74
CA ALA A 132 -3.48 14.54 13.92
C ALA A 132 -4.99 14.72 13.71
N LEU A 133 -5.74 14.66 14.82
CA LEU A 133 -7.18 14.84 14.89
C LEU A 133 -7.53 16.03 15.80
N VAL A 134 -8.40 16.92 15.32
CA VAL A 134 -8.91 18.09 16.05
C VAL A 134 -10.44 18.19 15.95
N SER A 135 -11.02 19.10 16.73
CA SER A 135 -12.46 19.36 16.67
C SER A 135 -12.89 20.02 15.34
N PRO A 136 -14.17 19.90 14.94
CA PRO A 136 -14.67 20.55 13.73
C PRO A 136 -14.62 22.08 13.76
N ALA A 137 -14.58 22.71 14.94
CA ALA A 137 -14.40 24.16 15.05
C ALA A 137 -12.91 24.53 14.88
N THR A 138 -12.01 23.75 15.48
CA THR A 138 -10.56 23.95 15.36
C THR A 138 -10.09 23.83 13.91
N ILE A 139 -10.55 22.81 13.16
CA ILE A 139 -10.12 22.65 11.76
C ILE A 139 -10.56 23.82 10.87
N ARG A 140 -11.73 24.41 11.11
CA ARG A 140 -12.22 25.58 10.37
C ARG A 140 -11.47 26.85 10.77
N ALA A 141 -10.99 26.90 12.01
CA ALA A 141 -10.12 27.98 12.46
C ALA A 141 -8.73 27.87 11.83
N ILE A 142 -8.24 26.65 11.57
CA ILE A 142 -6.97 26.39 10.86
C ILE A 142 -7.10 26.70 9.37
N ASP A 143 -8.16 26.21 8.73
CA ASP A 143 -8.44 26.42 7.31
C ASP A 143 -9.95 26.64 7.09
N PRO A 144 -10.38 27.91 6.95
CA PRO A 144 -11.78 28.26 6.75
C PRO A 144 -12.38 27.75 5.43
N VAL A 145 -11.55 27.43 4.44
CA VAL A 145 -11.97 26.93 3.12
C VAL A 145 -11.79 25.42 2.97
N ALA A 146 -11.41 24.73 4.06
CA ALA A 146 -11.27 23.28 4.06
C ALA A 146 -12.62 22.59 3.74
N PHE A 147 -12.54 21.59 2.88
CA PHE A 147 -13.68 20.81 2.42
C PHE A 147 -13.73 19.44 3.11
N VAL A 148 -14.92 18.81 3.07
CA VAL A 148 -15.09 17.45 3.56
C VAL A 148 -14.36 16.50 2.60
N SER A 149 -13.30 15.86 3.09
CA SER A 149 -12.50 14.91 2.30
C SER A 149 -13.16 13.53 2.23
N ALA A 150 -13.84 13.13 3.31
CA ALA A 150 -14.54 11.87 3.40
C ALA A 150 -15.65 11.92 4.45
N VAL A 151 -16.65 11.05 4.30
CA VAL A 151 -17.65 10.78 5.33
C VAL A 151 -17.55 9.31 5.72
N LEU A 152 -17.29 9.05 7.00
CA LEU A 152 -17.35 7.72 7.60
C LEU A 152 -18.80 7.43 7.98
N ILE A 153 -19.26 6.21 7.72
CA ILE A 153 -20.67 5.82 7.89
C ILE A 153 -20.71 4.42 8.50
N ALA A 154 -21.44 4.27 9.61
CA ALA A 154 -21.83 2.97 10.15
C ALA A 154 -23.26 2.63 9.74
N GLY A 155 -23.42 1.52 9.02
CA GLY A 155 -24.73 0.99 8.63
C GLY A 155 -24.61 -0.44 8.12
N PRO A 156 -25.69 -1.23 8.11
CA PRO A 156 -25.68 -2.55 7.49
C PRO A 156 -25.46 -2.45 5.97
N GLY A 157 -24.94 -3.51 5.34
CA GLY A 157 -24.59 -3.56 3.92
C GLY A 157 -25.64 -3.07 2.89
N PRO A 158 -26.97 -3.20 3.10
CA PRO A 158 -27.97 -2.70 2.14
C PRO A 158 -28.27 -1.19 2.22
N VAL A 159 -27.55 -0.40 3.03
CA VAL A 159 -27.66 1.08 3.04
C VAL A 159 -27.04 1.71 1.78
N ALA A 160 -26.32 0.92 0.97
CA ALA A 160 -25.63 1.38 -0.22
C ALA A 160 -26.57 2.00 -1.27
N ASP A 161 -27.80 1.51 -1.44
CA ASP A 161 -28.72 2.04 -2.46
C ASP A 161 -29.26 3.42 -2.06
N GLY A 162 -29.69 3.59 -0.80
CA GLY A 162 -30.11 4.90 -0.27
C GLY A 162 -28.97 5.92 -0.19
N LEU A 163 -27.74 5.47 0.06
CA LEU A 163 -26.55 6.33 -0.01
C LEU A 163 -26.21 6.77 -1.44
N ARG A 164 -26.44 5.92 -2.45
CA ARG A 164 -26.23 6.33 -3.85
C ARG A 164 -27.26 7.37 -4.28
N GLU A 165 -28.50 7.26 -3.81
CA GLU A 165 -29.55 8.23 -4.07
C GLU A 165 -29.28 9.58 -3.39
N ALA A 166 -28.91 9.57 -2.11
CA ALA A 166 -28.59 10.78 -1.34
C ALA A 166 -27.40 11.58 -1.90
N VAL A 167 -26.60 10.97 -2.78
CA VAL A 167 -25.41 11.61 -3.36
C VAL A 167 -25.43 11.57 -4.89
N ALA A 168 -26.58 11.29 -5.49
CA ALA A 168 -26.73 11.29 -6.94
C ALA A 168 -26.35 12.64 -7.58
N ASP A 169 -26.57 13.73 -6.84
CA ASP A 169 -26.28 15.10 -7.28
C ASP A 169 -24.81 15.52 -7.14
N VAL A 170 -23.93 14.66 -6.61
CA VAL A 170 -22.49 14.92 -6.50
C VAL A 170 -21.73 13.89 -7.35
N PRO A 171 -21.40 14.21 -8.62
CA PRO A 171 -20.81 13.27 -9.57
C PRO A 171 -19.46 12.70 -9.14
N THR A 172 -18.75 13.41 -8.25
CA THR A 172 -17.43 13.02 -7.76
C THR A 172 -17.49 12.05 -6.58
N ALA A 173 -18.65 11.83 -5.98
CA ALA A 173 -18.78 11.07 -4.75
C ALA A 173 -18.79 9.56 -4.96
N ARG A 174 -18.03 8.84 -4.14
CA ARG A 174 -17.89 7.38 -4.18
C ARG A 174 -18.10 6.74 -2.82
N ILE A 175 -18.89 5.67 -2.82
CA ILE A 175 -19.10 4.83 -1.63
C ILE A 175 -18.05 3.72 -1.66
N ASP A 176 -16.95 3.98 -0.99
CA ASP A 176 -15.87 3.02 -0.85
C ASP A 176 -16.13 2.08 0.33
N PRO A 177 -15.98 0.75 0.16
CA PRO A 177 -15.87 -0.15 1.31
C PRO A 177 -14.63 0.22 2.12
N PRO A 178 -14.57 -0.10 3.44
CA PRO A 178 -13.45 0.30 4.30
C PRO A 178 -12.07 -0.04 3.74
N ARG A 179 -11.93 -1.21 3.10
CA ARG A 179 -10.69 -1.66 2.46
C ARG A 179 -10.23 -0.83 1.26
N ALA A 180 -11.15 -0.21 0.53
CA ALA A 180 -10.82 0.58 -0.67
C ALA A 180 -10.31 1.99 -0.31
N TYR A 181 -10.71 2.51 0.86
CA TYR A 181 -10.19 3.79 1.37
C TYR A 181 -8.70 3.71 1.74
N LEU A 182 -8.24 2.55 2.23
CA LEU A 182 -6.82 2.26 2.51
C LEU A 182 -5.94 2.24 1.25
N THR A 183 -6.51 1.94 0.09
CA THR A 183 -5.80 1.81 -1.18
C THR A 183 -6.09 2.97 -2.14
N GLY A 184 -6.89 3.95 -1.72
CA GLY A 184 -7.36 5.06 -2.53
C GLY A 184 -6.67 6.40 -2.22
N PRO A 185 -6.92 7.44 -3.03
CA PRO A 185 -6.30 8.77 -2.85
C PRO A 185 -6.57 9.42 -1.48
N GLY A 186 -7.59 8.96 -0.75
CA GLY A 186 -7.97 9.44 0.58
C GLY A 186 -7.08 8.94 1.74
N GLY A 187 -6.23 7.92 1.55
CA GLY A 187 -5.44 7.32 2.64
C GLY A 187 -4.16 8.06 3.08
N GLY A 188 -3.85 9.23 2.50
CA GLY A 188 -2.67 10.04 2.87
C GLY A 188 -1.33 9.49 2.39
N LEU A 189 -1.18 8.17 2.24
CA LEU A 189 -0.09 7.53 1.51
C LEU A 189 -0.42 7.50 0.03
N VAL A 190 0.08 8.49 -0.71
CA VAL A 190 0.07 8.48 -2.19
C VAL A 190 1.12 7.48 -2.70
N PHE A 191 0.99 6.20 -2.33
CA PHE A 191 1.68 5.12 -3.02
C PHE A 191 0.68 4.53 -4.00
N ASP A 192 0.73 4.99 -5.25
CA ASP A 192 -0.04 4.35 -6.32
C ASP A 192 0.55 2.95 -6.56
N PRO A 193 -0.16 1.86 -6.21
CA PRO A 193 0.33 0.51 -6.42
C PRO A 193 0.55 0.21 -7.91
N MET A 194 -0.06 0.98 -8.82
CA MET A 194 0.15 0.85 -10.25
C MET A 194 1.62 1.04 -10.64
N LEU A 195 2.32 2.02 -10.06
CA LEU A 195 3.73 2.24 -10.35
C LEU A 195 4.57 1.02 -9.93
N LEU A 196 4.26 0.44 -8.77
CA LEU A 196 4.92 -0.77 -8.29
C LEU A 196 4.64 -1.96 -9.22
N TYR A 197 3.41 -2.12 -9.71
CA TYR A 197 3.07 -3.15 -10.69
C TYR A 197 3.77 -2.96 -12.05
N VAL A 198 3.99 -1.71 -12.47
CA VAL A 198 4.79 -1.42 -13.67
C VAL A 198 6.24 -1.87 -13.46
N PHE A 199 6.87 -1.50 -12.34
CA PHE A 199 8.23 -1.96 -12.02
C PHE A 199 8.32 -3.48 -11.90
N LEU A 200 7.31 -4.12 -11.30
CA LEU A 200 7.22 -5.58 -11.22
C LEU A 200 7.15 -6.21 -12.62
N GLY A 201 6.35 -5.65 -13.53
CA GLY A 201 6.26 -6.11 -14.92
C GLY A 201 7.59 -6.00 -15.65
N VAL A 202 8.29 -4.88 -15.53
CA VAL A 202 9.63 -4.68 -16.11
C VAL A 202 10.64 -5.67 -15.54
N ALA A 203 10.61 -5.92 -14.23
CA ALA A 203 11.48 -6.90 -13.58
C ALA A 203 11.24 -8.33 -14.10
N ILE A 204 9.97 -8.74 -14.24
CA ILE A 204 9.62 -10.05 -14.80
C ILE A 204 10.13 -10.18 -16.23
N VAL A 205 9.87 -9.20 -17.10
CA VAL A 205 10.32 -9.23 -18.50
C VAL A 205 11.85 -9.34 -18.58
N THR A 206 12.57 -8.55 -17.77
CA THR A 206 14.03 -8.58 -17.70
C THR A 206 14.55 -9.94 -17.23
N ALA A 207 13.92 -10.54 -16.22
CA ALA A 207 14.26 -11.88 -15.76
C ALA A 207 14.06 -12.94 -16.85
N LEU A 208 12.98 -12.87 -17.63
CA LEU A 208 12.72 -13.80 -18.72
C LEU A 208 13.75 -13.69 -19.84
N PHE A 209 14.19 -12.47 -20.19
CA PHE A 209 15.29 -12.29 -21.13
C PHE A 209 16.59 -12.91 -20.60
N GLY A 210 16.87 -12.75 -19.31
CA GLY A 210 18.00 -13.39 -18.64
C GLY A 210 17.94 -14.92 -18.79
N VAL A 211 16.82 -15.52 -18.40
CA VAL A 211 16.61 -16.98 -18.50
C VAL A 211 16.72 -17.46 -19.95
N ALA A 212 16.08 -16.79 -20.90
CA ALA A 212 16.14 -17.17 -22.32
C ALA A 212 17.56 -17.11 -22.87
N THR A 213 18.35 -16.11 -22.45
CA THR A 213 19.76 -15.96 -22.85
C THR A 213 20.60 -17.09 -22.27
N THR A 214 20.48 -17.37 -20.97
CA THR A 214 21.21 -18.46 -20.32
C THR A 214 20.87 -19.82 -20.91
N LEU A 215 19.58 -20.09 -21.17
CA LEU A 215 19.16 -21.35 -21.80
C LEU A 215 19.67 -21.46 -23.25
N SER A 216 19.67 -20.35 -24.00
CA SER A 216 20.20 -20.35 -25.36
C SER A 216 21.70 -20.65 -25.38
N LEU A 217 22.44 -20.13 -24.41
CA LEU A 217 23.86 -20.42 -24.23
C LEU A 217 24.08 -21.90 -23.85
N SER A 218 23.37 -22.40 -22.83
CA SER A 218 23.44 -23.81 -22.41
C SER A 218 23.13 -24.77 -23.57
N VAL A 219 22.12 -24.44 -24.38
CA VAL A 219 21.77 -25.22 -25.57
C VAL A 219 22.88 -25.19 -26.62
N ALA A 220 23.50 -24.03 -26.86
CA ALA A 220 24.58 -23.89 -27.81
C ALA A 220 25.81 -24.72 -27.40
N GLU A 221 26.15 -24.73 -26.10
CA GLU A 221 27.25 -25.54 -25.55
C GLU A 221 26.96 -27.04 -25.67
N ARG A 222 25.72 -27.48 -25.46
CA ARG A 222 25.30 -28.90 -25.51
C ARG A 222 24.78 -29.37 -26.86
N THR A 223 25.03 -28.62 -27.94
CA THR A 223 24.53 -28.95 -29.30
C THR A 223 24.94 -30.35 -29.75
N ARG A 224 26.17 -30.78 -29.45
CA ARG A 224 26.69 -32.12 -29.82
C ARG A 224 25.95 -33.23 -29.07
N GLU A 225 25.66 -33.02 -27.79
CA GLU A 225 24.95 -33.99 -26.95
C GLU A 225 23.53 -34.22 -27.47
N PHE A 226 22.81 -33.14 -27.81
CA PHE A 226 21.47 -33.24 -28.41
C PHE A 226 21.48 -33.90 -29.78
N GLY A 227 22.52 -33.65 -30.60
CA GLY A 227 22.70 -34.33 -31.88
C GLY A 227 22.93 -35.84 -31.76
N VAL A 228 23.71 -36.27 -30.75
CA VAL A 228 23.94 -37.70 -30.46
C VAL A 228 22.66 -38.35 -29.91
N LEU A 229 21.94 -37.69 -29.00
CA LEU A 229 20.65 -38.17 -28.51
C LEU A 229 19.63 -38.34 -29.65
N GLY A 230 19.58 -37.38 -30.58
CA GLY A 230 18.77 -37.48 -31.78
C GLY A 230 19.17 -38.64 -32.69
N ALA A 231 20.47 -38.92 -32.82
CA ALA A 231 20.99 -40.07 -33.59
C ALA A 231 20.61 -41.42 -32.98
N VAL A 232 20.50 -41.50 -31.64
CA VAL A 232 20.07 -42.69 -30.91
C VAL A 232 18.53 -42.84 -30.91
N GLY A 233 17.81 -41.86 -31.47
CA GLY A 233 16.36 -41.91 -31.67
C GLY A 233 15.53 -41.09 -30.67
N ALA A 234 16.14 -40.17 -29.92
CA ALA A 234 15.39 -39.27 -29.05
C ALA A 234 14.47 -38.36 -29.87
N ALA A 235 13.20 -38.30 -29.48
CA ALA A 235 12.23 -37.44 -30.15
C ALA A 235 12.48 -35.96 -29.83
N GLU A 236 12.16 -35.07 -30.78
CA GLU A 236 12.22 -33.61 -30.58
C GLU A 236 11.50 -33.14 -29.31
N ARG A 237 10.39 -33.80 -28.96
CA ARG A 237 9.59 -33.50 -27.76
C ARG A 237 10.33 -33.87 -26.46
N GLN A 238 11.19 -34.89 -26.47
CA GLN A 238 12.00 -35.28 -25.31
C GLN A 238 13.11 -34.27 -25.06
N ILE A 239 13.77 -33.80 -26.13
CA ILE A 239 14.79 -32.74 -26.03
C ILE A 239 14.15 -31.42 -25.54
N GLN A 240 12.97 -31.06 -26.07
CA GLN A 240 12.22 -29.89 -25.58
C GLN A 240 11.81 -30.03 -24.12
N ALA A 241 11.40 -31.21 -23.68
CA ALA A 241 11.03 -31.47 -22.29
C ALA A 241 12.24 -31.32 -21.35
N LEU A 242 13.42 -31.79 -21.77
CA LEU A 242 14.65 -31.66 -21.00
C LEU A 242 14.99 -30.18 -20.72
N VAL A 243 14.97 -29.34 -21.76
CA VAL A 243 15.24 -27.89 -21.63
C VAL A 243 14.21 -27.21 -20.73
N ARG A 244 12.94 -27.64 -20.80
CA ARG A 244 11.87 -27.14 -19.91
C ARG A 244 12.10 -27.53 -18.45
N TRP A 245 12.56 -28.76 -18.19
CA TRP A 245 12.89 -29.21 -16.84
C TRP A 245 14.09 -28.47 -16.25
N GLU A 246 15.10 -28.19 -17.05
CA GLU A 246 16.25 -27.36 -16.64
C GLU A 246 15.78 -25.95 -16.28
N ALA A 247 14.98 -25.32 -17.14
CA ALA A 247 14.39 -24.01 -16.89
C ALA A 247 13.51 -23.98 -15.63
N ALA A 248 12.65 -24.99 -15.45
CA ALA A 248 11.78 -25.10 -14.29
C ALA A 248 12.57 -25.25 -12.99
N THR A 249 13.63 -26.05 -12.99
CA THR A 249 14.49 -26.26 -11.81
C THR A 249 15.17 -24.97 -11.38
N VAL A 250 15.76 -24.23 -12.34
CA VAL A 250 16.39 -22.93 -12.08
C VAL A 250 15.40 -21.95 -11.46
N VAL A 251 14.16 -21.92 -11.96
CA VAL A 251 13.15 -20.97 -11.48
C VAL A 251 12.54 -21.37 -10.15
N VAL A 252 12.37 -22.66 -9.86
CA VAL A 252 11.95 -23.10 -8.52
C VAL A 252 13.00 -22.70 -7.48
N LEU A 253 14.29 -22.93 -7.76
CA LEU A 253 15.38 -22.54 -6.87
C LEU A 253 15.48 -21.03 -6.71
N GLY A 254 15.42 -20.28 -7.83
CA GLY A 254 15.46 -18.82 -7.82
C GLY A 254 14.27 -18.20 -7.08
N THR A 255 13.07 -18.75 -7.26
CA THR A 255 11.86 -18.31 -6.54
C THR A 255 11.98 -18.59 -5.05
N GLY A 256 12.49 -19.77 -4.68
CA GLY A 256 12.74 -20.11 -3.28
C GLY A 256 13.70 -19.13 -2.60
N LEU A 257 14.83 -18.83 -3.24
CA LEU A 257 15.78 -17.83 -2.75
C LEU A 257 15.19 -16.42 -2.71
N GLY A 258 14.45 -16.02 -3.75
CA GLY A 258 13.81 -14.71 -3.80
C GLY A 258 12.80 -14.51 -2.67
N VAL A 259 11.95 -15.51 -2.41
CA VAL A 259 10.97 -15.47 -1.32
C VAL A 259 11.65 -15.42 0.04
N THR A 260 12.67 -16.24 0.28
CA THR A 260 13.37 -16.24 1.57
C THR A 260 14.09 -14.91 1.82
N THR A 261 14.75 -14.35 0.80
CA THR A 261 15.35 -13.02 0.90
C THR A 261 14.30 -11.94 1.14
N ALA A 262 13.17 -11.95 0.42
CA ALA A 262 12.10 -10.97 0.60
C ALA A 262 11.52 -10.99 2.02
N LEU A 263 11.24 -12.19 2.55
CA LEU A 263 10.77 -12.34 3.94
C LEU A 263 11.83 -11.87 4.93
N GLY A 264 13.11 -12.16 4.69
CA GLY A 264 14.22 -11.69 5.52
C GLY A 264 14.32 -10.16 5.56
N VAL A 265 14.18 -9.50 4.41
CA VAL A 265 14.18 -8.03 4.31
C VAL A 265 12.99 -7.44 5.04
N VAL A 266 11.79 -8.02 4.91
CA VAL A 266 10.61 -7.56 5.65
C VAL A 266 10.83 -7.68 7.16
N ARG A 267 11.35 -8.83 7.64
CA ARG A 267 11.66 -9.00 9.07
C ARG A 267 12.71 -8.01 9.56
N LEU A 268 13.76 -7.76 8.76
CA LEU A 268 14.77 -6.77 9.10
C LEU A 268 14.16 -5.36 9.19
N ALA A 269 13.29 -5.00 8.24
CA ALA A 269 12.60 -3.71 8.26
C ALA A 269 11.71 -3.53 9.50
N GLN A 270 11.01 -4.59 9.93
CA GLN A 270 10.23 -4.57 11.18
C GLN A 270 11.12 -4.28 12.39
N VAL A 271 12.25 -5.00 12.51
CA VAL A 271 13.21 -4.83 13.62
C VAL A 271 13.84 -3.42 13.62
N VAL A 272 14.14 -2.87 12.44
CA VAL A 272 14.76 -1.54 12.34
C VAL A 272 13.76 -0.41 12.60
N THR A 273 12.48 -0.62 12.29
CA THR A 273 11.46 0.43 12.37
C THR A 273 10.62 0.36 13.64
N ASP A 274 10.73 -0.73 14.41
CA ASP A 274 9.84 -1.09 15.53
C ASP A 274 8.34 -0.95 15.16
N SER A 275 8.01 -1.21 13.89
CA SER A 275 6.66 -1.05 13.36
C SER A 275 6.11 -2.39 12.88
N ASP A 276 5.02 -2.82 13.53
CA ASP A 276 4.26 -4.02 13.16
C ASP A 276 3.43 -3.82 11.89
N LEU A 277 3.35 -2.59 11.36
CA LEU A 277 2.70 -2.30 10.09
C LEU A 277 3.39 -2.96 8.90
N ILE A 278 4.70 -3.24 9.00
CA ILE A 278 5.49 -3.91 7.96
C ILE A 278 5.41 -5.44 8.15
N ALA A 279 4.28 -5.97 8.58
CA ALA A 279 4.09 -7.42 8.69
C ALA A 279 3.74 -8.03 7.32
N ALA A 280 4.59 -8.92 6.83
CA ALA A 280 4.28 -9.81 5.70
C ALA A 280 3.19 -10.81 6.10
N ARG A 281 1.93 -10.37 6.14
CA ARG A 281 0.77 -11.27 6.21
C ARG A 281 0.47 -11.79 4.82
N LEU A 282 1.31 -12.71 4.33
CA LEU A 282 1.01 -13.41 3.10
C LEU A 282 -0.17 -14.36 3.37
N PRO A 283 -1.26 -14.27 2.60
CA PRO A 283 -2.28 -15.30 2.67
C PRO A 283 -1.66 -16.65 2.23
N GLY A 284 -2.10 -17.76 2.83
CA GLY A 284 -1.48 -19.07 2.60
C GLY A 284 -1.44 -19.52 1.13
N TYR A 285 -2.33 -18.97 0.29
CA TYR A 285 -2.35 -19.22 -1.15
C TYR A 285 -1.34 -18.39 -1.96
N ALA A 286 -0.73 -17.34 -1.41
CA ALA A 286 0.17 -16.46 -2.16
C ALA A 286 1.43 -17.19 -2.63
N LEU A 287 2.05 -17.97 -1.75
CA LEU A 287 3.25 -18.74 -2.08
C LEU A 287 3.03 -19.74 -3.24
N PRO A 288 2.02 -20.63 -3.21
CA PRO A 288 1.80 -21.54 -4.32
C PRO A 288 1.44 -20.80 -5.61
N VAL A 289 0.70 -19.68 -5.55
CA VAL A 289 0.40 -18.85 -6.73
C VAL A 289 1.67 -18.25 -7.33
N ILE A 290 2.60 -17.73 -6.51
CA ILE A 290 3.88 -17.17 -6.97
C ILE A 290 4.72 -18.26 -7.64
N VAL A 291 4.87 -19.42 -7.01
CA VAL A 291 5.68 -20.53 -7.54
C VAL A 291 5.09 -21.06 -8.85
N LEU A 292 3.77 -21.32 -8.87
CA LEU A 292 3.09 -21.80 -10.08
C LEU A 292 3.15 -20.77 -11.21
N GLY A 293 2.94 -19.49 -10.89
CA GLY A 293 3.06 -18.38 -11.85
C GLY A 293 4.46 -18.27 -12.43
N ALA A 294 5.50 -18.29 -11.59
CA ALA A 294 6.89 -18.24 -12.02
C ALA A 294 7.22 -19.42 -12.95
N VAL A 295 6.88 -20.65 -12.55
CA VAL A 295 7.10 -21.84 -13.38
C VAL A 295 6.35 -21.73 -14.71
N ALA A 296 5.08 -21.33 -14.71
CA ALA A 296 4.29 -21.20 -15.93
C ALA A 296 4.92 -20.20 -16.92
N VAL A 297 5.29 -19.01 -16.45
CA VAL A 297 5.87 -17.96 -17.30
C VAL A 297 7.25 -18.39 -17.83
N THR A 298 8.05 -19.07 -17.02
CA THR A 298 9.35 -19.60 -17.45
C THR A 298 9.23 -20.73 -18.47
N LEU A 299 8.25 -21.63 -18.29
CA LEU A 299 7.97 -22.66 -19.26
C LEU A 299 7.55 -22.06 -20.61
N LEU A 300 6.79 -20.95 -20.61
CA LEU A 300 6.47 -20.21 -21.82
C LEU A 300 7.72 -19.57 -22.46
N ALA A 301 8.58 -18.93 -21.67
CA ALA A 301 9.81 -18.31 -22.18
C ALA A 301 10.81 -19.33 -22.75
N SER A 302 10.87 -20.53 -22.17
CA SER A 302 11.77 -21.61 -22.60
C SER A 302 11.33 -22.34 -23.88
N VAL A 303 10.14 -22.04 -24.43
CA VAL A 303 9.65 -22.68 -25.67
C VAL A 303 10.57 -22.41 -26.85
N LEU A 304 11.02 -21.16 -27.03
CA LEU A 304 11.91 -20.77 -28.13
C LEU A 304 13.27 -21.47 -28.09
N PRO A 305 14.05 -21.40 -26.98
CA PRO A 305 15.31 -22.11 -26.89
C PRO A 305 15.13 -23.64 -26.93
N GLY A 306 14.07 -24.19 -26.32
CA GLY A 306 13.77 -25.62 -26.40
C GLY A 306 13.50 -26.11 -27.83
N ARG A 307 12.78 -25.31 -28.63
CA ARG A 307 12.57 -25.61 -30.06
C ARG A 307 13.87 -25.53 -30.86
N ARG A 308 14.75 -24.58 -30.55
CA ARG A 308 16.07 -24.49 -31.18
C ARG A 308 16.92 -25.73 -30.87
N ALA A 309 16.94 -26.17 -29.62
CA ALA A 309 17.66 -27.38 -29.19
C ALA A 309 17.20 -28.63 -29.93
N ALA A 310 15.89 -28.80 -30.10
CA ALA A 310 15.32 -29.97 -30.76
C ALA A 310 15.54 -30.02 -32.29
N ARG A 311 15.79 -28.87 -32.93
CA ARG A 311 15.99 -28.77 -34.38
C ARG A 311 17.45 -28.84 -34.81
N VAL A 312 18.37 -29.18 -33.90
CA VAL A 312 19.78 -29.36 -34.22
C VAL A 312 19.93 -30.54 -35.20
N PRO A 313 20.44 -30.33 -36.43
CA PRO A 313 20.58 -31.40 -37.42
C PRO A 313 21.58 -32.47 -36.96
N VAL A 314 21.18 -33.75 -37.02
CA VAL A 314 22.03 -34.90 -36.67
C VAL A 314 23.33 -34.92 -37.48
N LEU A 315 23.27 -34.47 -38.74
CA LEU A 315 24.44 -34.40 -39.64
C LEU A 315 25.50 -33.38 -39.19
N LEU A 316 25.12 -32.31 -38.48
CA LEU A 316 26.07 -31.33 -37.94
C LEU A 316 26.89 -31.88 -36.76
N ALA A 317 26.42 -32.94 -36.10
CA ALA A 317 27.13 -33.57 -34.97
C ALA A 317 28.32 -34.45 -35.41
N VAL A 318 28.39 -34.82 -36.69
CA VAL A 318 29.38 -35.77 -37.23
C VAL A 318 30.43 -35.11 -38.13
N HIS A 319 30.30 -33.82 -38.48
CA HIS A 319 31.13 -33.17 -39.50
C HIS A 319 31.89 -31.89 -39.09
N ARG A 320 31.84 -31.48 -37.82
CA ARG A 320 32.73 -30.41 -37.33
C ARG A 320 33.93 -31.01 -36.61
N GLU A 321 35.01 -31.20 -37.37
CA GLU A 321 36.39 -31.17 -36.85
C GLU A 321 36.94 -29.74 -36.94
#